data_AF-A0A0P7XVR1-F1
#
_entry.id   AF-A0A0P7XVR1-F1
#
_cell.length_a   1.000
_cell.length_b   1.000
_cell.length_c   1.000
_cell.angle_alpha   90.00
_cell.angle_beta   90.00
_cell.angle_gamma   90.00
#
_symmetry.space_group_name_H-M   'P 1'
#
loop_
_entity.id
_entity.type
_entity.pdbx_description
1 polymer ?
#
loop_
_entity_poly.entity_id
_entity_poly.type
_entity_poly.pdbx_seq_one_letter_code
_entity_poly.pdbx_strand_id
1 'polypeptide(L)'
;MKTLIACGAALAASLAIGAPALADCFAIPEEAGTQPTHLEGFRVREAAARPGPLQLPPLPEGTGAILCDRESVVPDRNDFKVLLQGMPLMIRSGTPEDPTVLSIGIQDGDYAIGVMMGSLSDTERADLIAAVEGFDDGIDEMERWMEENPQ
;
A
#
# COMPACT_ATOMS: atom_id res chain seq x y z
N MET A 1 -64.24 15.50 -21.16
CA MET A 1 -63.10 14.82 -21.83
C MET A 1 -61.88 15.73 -21.74
N LYS A 2 -60.70 15.16 -21.46
CA LYS A 2 -59.37 15.82 -21.31
C LYS A 2 -59.23 16.58 -19.97
N THR A 3 -58.17 16.42 -19.17
CA THR A 3 -56.76 16.21 -19.54
C THR A 3 -56.01 15.45 -18.43
N LEU A 4 -55.02 14.66 -18.87
CA LEU A 4 -54.02 13.90 -18.10
C LEU A 4 -53.00 14.81 -17.39
N ILE A 5 -52.27 14.18 -16.44
CA ILE A 5 -50.83 14.28 -16.13
C ILE A 5 -50.62 14.44 -14.62
N ALA A 6 -50.27 13.34 -13.96
CA ALA A 6 -49.65 13.36 -12.63
C ALA A 6 -48.18 12.97 -12.80
N CYS A 7 -47.31 13.95 -12.59
CA CYS A 7 -45.85 13.82 -12.53
C CYS A 7 -45.42 12.83 -11.45
N GLY A 8 -44.72 11.76 -11.84
CA GLY A 8 -43.96 10.91 -10.94
C GLY A 8 -42.47 11.06 -11.23
N ALA A 9 -41.86 12.17 -10.79
CA ALA A 9 -40.41 12.31 -10.76
C ALA A 9 -39.90 11.61 -9.49
N ALA A 10 -39.53 10.33 -9.60
CA ALA A 10 -38.77 9.66 -8.56
C ALA A 10 -37.30 10.05 -8.73
N LEU A 11 -36.79 10.80 -7.75
CA LEU A 11 -35.38 11.11 -7.56
C LEU A 11 -34.55 9.81 -7.66
N ALA A 12 -33.76 9.68 -8.73
CA ALA A 12 -32.64 8.77 -8.73
C ALA A 12 -31.62 9.33 -7.73
N ALA A 13 -31.58 8.71 -6.54
CA ALA A 13 -30.53 8.95 -5.57
C ALA A 13 -29.20 8.55 -6.20
N SER A 14 -28.41 9.55 -6.59
CA SER A 14 -27.01 9.38 -6.93
C SER A 14 -26.31 8.79 -5.72
N LEU A 15 -26.11 7.47 -5.75
CA LEU A 15 -25.08 6.81 -4.94
C LEU A 15 -23.75 7.39 -5.42
N ALA A 16 -23.33 8.48 -4.78
CA ALA A 16 -21.92 8.79 -4.68
C ALA A 16 -21.32 7.66 -3.85
N ILE A 17 -21.02 6.56 -4.53
CA ILE A 17 -20.07 5.55 -4.07
C ILE A 17 -18.80 6.37 -3.84
N GLY A 18 -18.52 6.69 -2.58
CA GLY A 18 -17.27 7.32 -2.20
C GLY A 18 -16.17 6.50 -2.84
N ALA A 19 -15.38 7.11 -3.72
CA ALA A 19 -14.18 6.47 -4.20
C ALA A 19 -13.41 6.04 -2.94
N PRO A 20 -12.93 4.78 -2.86
CA PRO A 20 -12.04 4.41 -1.78
C PRO A 20 -10.93 5.47 -1.78
N ALA A 21 -10.66 6.07 -0.61
CA ALA A 21 -9.56 7.00 -0.47
C ALA A 21 -8.34 6.29 -1.03
N LEU A 22 -7.86 6.80 -2.16
CA LEU A 22 -6.85 6.12 -2.94
C LEU A 22 -5.60 6.14 -2.05
N ALA A 23 -4.98 4.98 -1.84
CA ALA A 23 -3.76 4.92 -1.05
C ALA A 23 -2.71 5.83 -1.69
N ASP A 24 -2.34 6.92 -1.00
CA ASP A 24 -1.31 7.85 -1.44
C ASP A 24 0.04 7.36 -0.92
N CYS A 25 1.06 7.34 -1.78
CA CYS A 25 2.40 6.91 -1.42
C CYS A 25 3.42 8.05 -1.58
N PHE A 26 4.44 8.05 -0.72
CA PHE A 26 5.43 9.09 -0.60
C PHE A 26 6.83 8.48 -0.55
N ALA A 27 7.80 9.12 -1.21
CA ALA A 27 9.21 8.91 -0.97
C ALA A 27 9.63 9.63 0.33
N ILE A 28 10.17 8.86 1.28
CA ILE A 28 10.71 9.37 2.54
C ILE A 28 12.22 9.52 2.39
N PRO A 29 12.78 10.73 2.54
CA PRO A 29 14.23 10.94 2.55
C PRO A 29 14.90 10.22 3.73
N GLU A 30 16.14 9.76 3.55
CA GLU A 30 16.97 9.25 4.65
C GLU A 30 17.30 10.34 5.68
N GLU A 31 17.44 11.58 5.21
CA GLU A 31 17.73 12.73 6.07
C GLU A 31 16.51 13.13 6.90
N ALA A 32 16.64 12.98 8.23
CA ALA A 32 15.63 13.38 9.18
C ALA A 32 15.31 14.89 9.07
N GLY A 33 14.02 15.23 9.08
CA GLY A 33 13.54 16.62 9.00
C GLY A 33 13.27 17.12 7.59
N THR A 34 13.63 16.35 6.55
CA THR A 34 13.27 16.65 5.16
C THR A 34 11.83 16.18 4.89
N GLN A 35 11.09 16.95 4.09
CA GLN A 35 9.69 16.64 3.81
C GLN A 35 9.56 15.44 2.85
N PRO A 36 8.61 14.52 3.11
CA PRO A 36 8.21 13.49 2.16
C PRO A 36 7.80 14.06 0.80
N THR A 37 8.16 13.36 -0.28
CA THR A 37 7.75 13.72 -1.65
C THR A 37 6.64 12.78 -2.11
N HIS A 38 5.51 13.34 -2.55
CA HIS A 38 4.40 12.53 -3.08
C HIS A 38 4.79 11.82 -4.39
N LEU A 39 4.49 10.53 -4.49
CA LEU A 39 4.72 9.72 -5.69
C LEU A 39 3.51 9.80 -6.61
N GLU A 40 3.39 10.92 -7.33
CA GLU A 40 2.25 11.17 -8.22
C GLU A 40 2.04 10.04 -9.24
N GLY A 41 0.80 9.56 -9.34
CA GLY A 41 0.41 8.52 -10.30
C GLY A 41 0.94 7.12 -9.98
N PHE A 42 1.61 6.92 -8.84
CA PHE A 42 2.10 5.62 -8.42
C PHE A 42 1.38 5.11 -7.18
N ARG A 43 0.97 3.84 -7.23
CA ARG A 43 0.30 3.15 -6.14
C ARG A 43 0.96 1.81 -5.94
N VAL A 44 1.64 1.65 -4.80
CA VAL A 44 2.36 0.42 -4.47
C VAL A 44 1.46 -0.80 -4.59
N ARG A 45 0.25 -0.77 -3.99
CA ARG A 45 -0.69 -1.90 -4.03
C ARG A 45 -1.03 -2.35 -5.45
N GLU A 46 -1.35 -1.40 -6.34
CA GLU A 46 -1.73 -1.70 -7.72
C GLU A 46 -0.53 -2.14 -8.57
N ALA A 47 0.63 -1.52 -8.35
CA ALA A 47 1.85 -1.87 -9.06
C ALA A 47 2.38 -3.24 -8.64
N ALA A 48 2.39 -3.53 -7.34
CA ALA A 48 2.85 -4.80 -6.78
C ALA A 48 1.91 -5.97 -7.13
N ALA A 49 0.62 -5.71 -7.33
CA ALA A 49 -0.35 -6.72 -7.77
C ALA A 49 -0.11 -7.22 -9.21
N ARG A 50 0.67 -6.50 -10.03
CA ARG A 50 1.00 -6.96 -11.39
C ARG A 50 1.96 -8.15 -11.32
N PRO A 51 1.83 -9.15 -12.22
CA PRO A 51 2.79 -10.24 -12.30
C PRO A 51 4.22 -9.74 -12.54
N GLY A 52 5.19 -10.49 -12.02
CA GLY A 52 6.62 -10.17 -12.14
C GLY A 52 7.14 -9.11 -11.16
N PRO A 53 8.38 -8.63 -11.38
CA PRO A 53 9.04 -7.64 -10.53
C PRO A 53 8.30 -6.30 -10.49
N LEU A 54 8.32 -5.66 -9.32
CA LEU A 54 7.78 -4.30 -9.18
C LEU A 54 8.66 -3.30 -9.95
N GLN A 55 8.02 -2.44 -10.73
CA GLN A 55 8.66 -1.28 -11.33
C GLN A 55 8.30 -0.04 -10.51
N LEU A 56 9.28 0.48 -9.79
CA LEU A 56 9.14 1.75 -9.08
C LEU A 56 9.20 2.92 -10.07
N PRO A 57 8.48 4.03 -9.79
CA PRO A 57 8.71 5.27 -10.51
C PRO A 57 10.11 5.81 -10.19
N PRO A 58 10.64 6.76 -10.98
CA PRO A 58 11.83 7.48 -10.59
C PRO A 58 11.68 8.07 -9.18
N LEU A 59 12.56 7.69 -8.27
CA LEU A 59 12.57 8.20 -6.90
C LEU A 59 13.53 9.40 -6.78
N PRO A 60 13.22 10.39 -5.93
CA PRO A 60 14.18 11.43 -5.56
C PRO A 60 15.48 10.81 -5.00
N GLU A 61 16.60 11.49 -5.24
CA GLU A 61 17.89 11.11 -4.66
C GLU A 61 17.82 11.14 -3.12
N GLY A 62 18.44 10.16 -2.46
CA GLY A 62 18.42 10.04 -1.00
C GLY A 62 17.09 9.54 -0.42
N THR A 63 16.21 8.95 -1.23
CA THR A 63 15.02 8.27 -0.72
C THR A 63 15.43 7.02 0.08
N GLY A 64 15.04 6.97 1.35
CA GLY A 64 15.34 5.87 2.26
C GLY A 64 14.18 4.93 2.55
N ALA A 65 12.94 5.31 2.24
CA ALA A 65 11.76 4.45 2.37
C ALA A 65 10.62 4.91 1.46
N ILE A 66 9.63 4.05 1.24
CA ILE A 66 8.33 4.40 0.65
C ILE A 66 7.28 4.35 1.76
N LEU A 67 6.58 5.43 2.03
CA LEU A 67 5.44 5.48 2.95
C LEU A 67 4.14 5.45 2.18
N CYS A 68 3.22 4.55 2.50
CA CYS A 68 1.88 4.54 1.92
C CYS A 68 0.81 4.70 3.00
N ASP A 69 -0.14 5.60 2.74
CA ASP A 69 -1.36 5.74 3.53
C ASP A 69 -2.36 4.65 3.14
N ARG A 70 -2.85 3.90 4.13
CA ARG A 70 -3.74 2.74 3.92
C ARG A 70 -4.79 2.62 5.02
N GLU A 71 -5.82 1.85 4.73
CA GLU A 71 -6.88 1.51 5.69
C GLU A 71 -6.39 0.58 6.82
N SER A 72 -5.34 -0.21 6.57
CA SER A 72 -4.74 -1.14 7.52
C SER A 72 -3.21 -1.03 7.47
N VAL A 73 -2.56 -1.21 8.63
CA VAL A 73 -1.10 -1.34 8.75
C VAL A 73 -0.57 -2.70 8.31
N VAL A 74 -1.44 -3.70 8.13
CA VAL A 74 -1.04 -5.03 7.67
C VAL A 74 -0.60 -4.96 6.19
N PRO A 75 0.61 -5.43 5.85
CA PRO A 75 1.07 -5.50 4.47
C PRO A 75 0.17 -6.39 3.60
N ASP A 76 0.03 -6.02 2.34
CA ASP A 76 -0.60 -6.86 1.34
C ASP A 76 0.36 -7.97 0.91
N ARG A 77 -0.19 -9.09 0.40
CA ARG A 77 0.58 -10.25 -0.05
C ARG A 77 1.76 -9.93 -0.96
N ASN A 78 1.67 -8.88 -1.80
CA ASN A 78 2.71 -8.55 -2.78
C ASN A 78 3.64 -7.40 -2.35
N ASP A 79 3.51 -6.88 -1.13
CA ASP A 79 4.34 -5.77 -0.66
C ASP A 79 5.82 -6.14 -0.52
N PHE A 80 6.14 -7.43 -0.42
CA PHE A 80 7.52 -7.94 -0.47
C PHE A 80 8.28 -7.41 -1.69
N LYS A 81 7.58 -7.14 -2.80
CA LYS A 81 8.22 -6.63 -4.02
C LYS A 81 8.85 -5.26 -3.83
N VAL A 82 8.37 -4.43 -2.91
CA VAL A 82 9.02 -3.17 -2.53
C VAL A 82 10.35 -3.47 -1.83
N LEU A 83 10.36 -4.46 -0.92
CA LEU A 83 11.53 -4.86 -0.16
C LEU A 83 12.64 -5.41 -1.07
N LEU A 84 12.25 -6.15 -2.10
CA LEU A 84 13.17 -6.66 -3.12
C LEU A 84 13.79 -5.55 -4.00
N GLN A 85 13.22 -4.34 -4.00
CA GLN A 85 13.86 -3.16 -4.61
C GLN A 85 14.89 -2.50 -3.68
N GLY A 86 15.18 -3.09 -2.52
CA GLY A 86 16.08 -2.52 -1.51
C GLY A 86 15.46 -1.38 -0.71
N MET A 87 14.14 -1.21 -0.78
CA MET A 87 13.42 -0.12 -0.13
C MET A 87 12.59 -0.64 1.04
N PRO A 88 12.74 -0.11 2.27
CA PRO A 88 11.75 -0.28 3.31
C PRO A 88 10.38 0.26 2.88
N LEU A 89 9.33 -0.49 3.20
CA LEU A 89 7.95 -0.05 3.08
C LEU A 89 7.46 0.41 4.45
N MET A 90 6.97 1.63 4.52
CA MET A 90 6.23 2.15 5.66
C MET A 90 4.75 2.17 5.31
N ILE A 91 3.90 1.74 6.25
CA ILE A 91 2.45 1.77 6.10
C ILE A 91 1.89 2.59 7.25
N ARG A 92 1.19 3.68 6.92
CA ARG A 92 0.45 4.48 7.89
C ARG A 92 -1.04 4.20 7.75
N SER A 93 -1.69 3.91 8.87
CA SER A 93 -3.15 3.80 8.96
C SER A 93 -3.67 4.52 10.21
N GLY A 94 -5.00 4.53 10.37
CA GLY A 94 -5.66 5.24 11.45
C GLY A 94 -6.05 6.66 11.04
N THR A 95 -6.25 7.53 12.04
CA THR A 95 -6.62 8.93 11.80
C THR A 95 -5.39 9.82 11.90
N PRO A 96 -5.43 11.07 11.40
CA PRO A 96 -4.33 12.03 11.60
C PRO A 96 -4.01 12.31 13.07
N GLU A 97 -4.98 12.09 13.98
CA GLU A 97 -4.85 12.35 15.43
C GLU A 97 -4.29 11.14 16.18
N ASP A 98 -4.51 9.93 15.66
CA ASP A 98 -4.05 8.66 16.23
C ASP A 98 -3.56 7.70 15.13
N PRO A 99 -2.42 8.01 14.48
CA PRO A 99 -1.89 7.18 13.41
C PRO A 99 -1.05 6.02 13.97
N THR A 100 -1.15 4.87 13.31
CA THR A 100 -0.17 3.79 13.47
C THR A 100 0.72 3.74 12.24
N VAL A 101 2.04 3.70 12.46
CA VAL A 101 3.03 3.63 11.38
C VAL A 101 3.88 2.38 11.57
N LEU A 102 3.72 1.42 10.66
CA LEU A 102 4.56 0.24 10.55
C LEU A 102 5.70 0.53 9.58
N SER A 103 6.90 0.03 9.85
CA SER A 103 7.99 -0.09 8.89
C SER A 103 8.34 -1.56 8.74
N ILE A 104 8.49 -2.00 7.49
CA ILE A 104 8.99 -3.32 7.13
C ILE A 104 10.13 -3.17 6.13
N GLY A 105 11.21 -3.90 6.37
CA GLY A 105 12.43 -3.87 5.56
C GLY A 105 13.11 -5.24 5.55
N ILE A 106 14.25 -5.31 4.87
CA ILE A 106 15.17 -6.45 4.98
C ILE A 106 16.41 -5.96 5.73
N GLN A 107 16.77 -6.63 6.81
CA GLN A 107 17.97 -6.37 7.61
C GLN A 107 18.72 -7.67 7.82
N ASP A 108 20.00 -7.69 7.47
CA ASP A 108 20.87 -8.88 7.58
C ASP A 108 20.34 -10.14 6.88
N GLY A 109 19.50 -9.96 5.87
CA GLY A 109 18.87 -11.03 5.09
C GLY A 109 17.48 -11.46 5.59
N ASP A 110 17.04 -10.95 6.74
CA ASP A 110 15.75 -11.28 7.34
C ASP A 110 14.76 -10.11 7.23
N TYR A 111 13.46 -10.42 7.28
CA TYR A 111 12.43 -9.39 7.41
C TYR A 111 12.49 -8.73 8.79
N ALA A 112 12.72 -7.42 8.79
CA ALA A 112 12.70 -6.59 9.98
C ALA A 112 11.40 -5.77 10.01
N ILE A 113 10.68 -5.83 11.13
CA ILE A 113 9.40 -5.13 11.31
C ILE A 113 9.51 -4.25 12.56
N GLY A 114 9.19 -2.97 12.42
CA GLY A 114 9.15 -1.99 13.50
C GLY A 114 7.85 -1.20 13.51
N VAL A 115 7.26 -1.00 14.69
CA VAL A 115 6.18 -0.02 14.88
C VAL A 115 6.84 1.31 15.27
N MET A 116 6.79 2.27 14.35
CA MET A 116 7.42 3.58 14.51
C MET A 116 6.56 4.55 15.33
N MET A 117 5.24 4.40 15.24
CA MET A 117 4.25 5.23 15.91
C MET A 117 2.97 4.43 16.14
N GLY A 118 2.26 4.72 17.22
CA GLY A 118 1.03 4.02 17.60
C GLY A 118 1.29 2.64 18.20
N SER A 119 0.31 1.75 18.06
CA SER A 119 0.38 0.38 18.60
C SER A 119 -0.47 -0.56 17.76
N LEU A 120 -0.06 -1.82 17.68
CA LEU A 120 -0.85 -2.87 17.04
C LEU A 120 -1.78 -3.54 18.05
N SER A 121 -3.01 -3.80 17.65
CA SER A 121 -3.88 -4.76 18.33
C SER A 121 -3.34 -6.19 18.18
N ASP A 122 -3.84 -7.11 19.01
CA ASP A 122 -3.45 -8.53 18.93
C ASP A 122 -3.84 -9.16 17.58
N THR A 123 -5.00 -8.75 17.03
CA THR A 123 -5.44 -9.19 15.70
C THR A 123 -4.50 -8.69 14.61
N GLU A 124 -4.17 -7.39 14.59
CA GLU A 124 -3.24 -6.83 13.60
C GLU A 124 -1.85 -7.44 13.70
N ARG A 125 -1.40 -7.77 14.92
CA ARG A 125 -0.13 -8.47 15.13
C ARG A 125 -0.17 -9.87 14.51
N ALA A 126 -1.24 -10.62 14.71
CA ALA A 126 -1.40 -11.95 14.12
C ALA A 126 -1.48 -11.88 12.59
N ASP A 127 -2.26 -10.94 12.07
CA ASP A 127 -2.42 -10.74 10.62
C ASP A 127 -1.11 -10.27 9.96
N LEU A 128 -0.34 -9.41 10.62
CA LEU A 128 0.98 -8.99 10.18
C LEU A 128 1.96 -10.17 10.07
N ILE A 129 2.00 -11.03 11.08
CA ILE A 129 2.86 -12.23 11.06
C ILE A 129 2.45 -13.13 9.89
N ALA A 130 1.15 -13.41 9.75
CA ALA A 130 0.65 -14.24 8.66
C ALA A 130 0.94 -13.63 7.27
N ALA A 131 0.85 -12.31 7.13
CA ALA A 131 1.18 -11.63 5.87
C ALA A 131 2.65 -11.78 5.50
N VAL A 132 3.56 -11.63 6.47
CA VAL A 132 5.02 -11.73 6.27
C VAL A 132 5.44 -13.17 6.02
N GLU A 133 4.88 -14.14 6.74
CA GLU A 133 5.11 -15.57 6.47
C GLU A 133 4.65 -15.97 5.06
N GLY A 134 3.64 -15.27 4.51
CA GLY A 134 3.17 -15.48 3.14
C GLY A 134 4.01 -14.81 2.05
N PHE A 135 5.06 -14.05 2.40
CA PHE A 135 5.92 -13.40 1.39
C PHE A 135 6.75 -14.40 0.60
N ASP A 136 7.22 -15.48 1.21
CA ASP A 136 8.01 -16.51 0.53
C ASP A 136 7.19 -17.16 -0.61
N ASP A 137 5.92 -17.49 -0.36
CA ASP A 137 5.00 -17.98 -1.40
C ASP A 137 4.83 -16.98 -2.56
N GLY A 138 4.83 -15.68 -2.25
CA GLY A 138 4.76 -14.60 -3.23
C GLY A 138 6.04 -14.48 -4.06
N ILE A 139 7.20 -14.65 -3.42
CA ILE A 139 8.51 -14.66 -4.08
C ILE A 139 8.59 -15.84 -5.05
N ASP A 140 8.26 -17.04 -4.61
CA ASP A 140 8.25 -18.25 -5.45
C ASP A 140 7.35 -18.09 -6.68
N GLU A 141 6.18 -17.46 -6.52
CA GLU A 141 5.29 -17.15 -7.64
C GLU A 141 5.92 -16.14 -8.62
N MET A 142 6.56 -15.10 -8.10
CA MET A 142 7.25 -14.10 -8.92
C MET A 142 8.43 -14.71 -9.68
N GLU A 143 9.25 -15.53 -9.02
CA GLU A 143 10.40 -16.19 -9.63
C GLU A 143 9.96 -17.13 -10.75
N ARG A 144 8.92 -17.94 -10.52
CA ARG A 144 8.34 -18.80 -11.56
C ARG A 144 7.85 -17.97 -12.75
N TRP A 145 7.20 -16.85 -12.51
CA TRP A 145 6.79 -15.95 -13.58
C TRP A 145 8.00 -15.44 -14.37
N MET A 146 9.11 -15.11 -13.72
CA MET A 146 10.34 -14.66 -14.38
C MET A 146 11.00 -15.75 -15.23
N GLU A 147 10.98 -17.00 -14.76
CA GLU A 147 11.45 -18.16 -15.54
C GLU A 147 10.62 -18.39 -16.81
N GLU A 148 9.30 -18.22 -16.70
CA GLU A 148 8.36 -18.35 -17.82
C GLU A 148 8.39 -17.15 -18.78
N ASN A 149 8.87 -15.99 -18.33
CA ASN A 149 8.88 -14.71 -19.07
C ASN A 149 10.28 -14.07 -19.06
N PRO A 150 11.28 -14.69 -19.73
CA PRO A 150 12.64 -14.18 -19.77
C PRO A 150 12.67 -12.78 -20.42
N GLN A 151 13.41 -11.86 -19.79
CA GLN A 151 13.58 -10.46 -20.22
C GLN A 151 14.67 -10.32 -21.29
#